data_AF-A0A6M4WTI5-F1
#
_entry.id   AF-A0A6M4WTI5-F1
#
_cell.length_a   1.000
_cell.length_b   1.000
_cell.length_c   1.000
_cell.angle_alpha   90.00
_cell.angle_beta   90.00
_cell.angle_gamma   90.00
#
_symmetry.space_group_name_H-M   'P 1'
#
loop_
_entity.id
_entity.type
_entity.pdbx_description
1 polymer ?
#
loop_
_entity_poly.entity_id
_entity_poly.type
_entity_poly.pdbx_seq_one_letter_code
_entity_poly.pdbx_strand_id
1 'polypeptide(L)'
;MPVRSGWLSPDGQSREDTRLVSLGALTPTSPVATRSGVLPGSSDGASRISGFTLTGTANSMSGTVSPGRAVLQSTDVRGAYPIALTEYLPVTFADGNAQYNRIDLLVLRIYDDAYDGSGRTEAVVEIVPGTAAAAPTVPAAPGLSLPLYEVTVPANASAGTGGIAWASALVGRRTATVGVGGILPVTTDTSNGAYPGQYRDLNGVIQRWSGTAWADYQPPLVVETTNTGITAQGNWSLSWFGARRTRGVCSFTVGLTRITSALTATAAGTTNPGNVGDELICALPAGWRPVVETYASASDGFADGAVRIAADGSVQLISWSTSGVIQVGNVLRFSACFVL
;
A
#
# COMPACT_ATOMS: atom_id res chain seq x y z
N MET A 1 28.42 16.53 -21.26
CA MET A 1 28.17 15.36 -20.39
C MET A 1 26.70 15.35 -20.01
N PRO A 2 26.02 14.19 -20.05
CA PRO A 2 24.56 14.12 -19.86
C PRO A 2 24.12 14.06 -18.40
N VAL A 3 25.02 13.69 -17.50
CA VAL A 3 24.80 13.75 -16.05
C VAL A 3 25.09 15.17 -15.61
N ARG A 4 24.12 15.78 -14.92
CA ARG A 4 24.15 17.17 -14.43
C ARG A 4 23.90 17.17 -12.94
N SER A 5 24.61 18.02 -12.20
CA SER A 5 24.42 18.19 -10.74
C SER A 5 24.23 19.65 -10.39
N GLY A 6 23.39 19.91 -9.39
CA GLY A 6 23.16 21.26 -8.90
C GLY A 6 24.23 21.71 -7.91
N TRP A 7 24.64 22.97 -8.04
CA TRP A 7 25.55 23.68 -7.12
C TRP A 7 26.90 23.00 -6.84
N LEU A 8 27.30 22.05 -7.70
CA LEU A 8 28.57 21.34 -7.58
C LEU A 8 29.71 22.07 -8.31
N SER A 9 29.46 22.56 -9.52
CA SER A 9 30.48 23.19 -10.38
C SER A 9 31.15 24.41 -9.71
N PRO A 10 32.49 24.49 -9.70
CA PRO A 10 33.23 25.60 -9.10
C PRO A 10 33.06 26.90 -9.90
N ASP A 11 32.76 26.80 -11.20
CA ASP A 11 32.53 27.94 -12.09
C ASP A 11 31.09 28.49 -12.01
N GLY A 12 30.30 28.00 -11.05
CA GLY A 12 28.88 28.32 -10.89
C GLY A 12 27.95 27.37 -11.65
N GLN A 13 26.64 27.58 -11.49
CA GLN A 13 25.60 26.72 -12.05
C GLN A 13 24.92 27.38 -13.25
N SER A 14 24.74 26.62 -14.35
CA SER A 14 23.97 27.10 -15.50
C SER A 14 22.47 27.12 -15.21
N ARG A 15 21.72 27.99 -15.90
CA ARG A 15 20.25 28.04 -15.78
C ARG A 15 19.61 26.71 -16.19
N GLU A 16 20.19 26.05 -17.17
CA GLU A 16 19.78 24.75 -17.68
C GLU A 16 19.96 23.66 -16.62
N ASP A 17 21.08 23.64 -15.90
CA ASP A 17 21.31 22.68 -14.81
C ASP A 17 20.32 22.91 -13.66
N THR A 18 20.11 24.17 -13.24
CA THR A 18 19.15 24.52 -12.18
C THR A 18 17.72 24.09 -12.51
N ARG A 19 17.31 24.17 -13.79
CA ARG A 19 15.95 23.78 -14.23
C ARG A 19 15.71 22.26 -14.19
N LEU A 20 16.75 21.47 -14.37
CA LEU A 20 16.63 20.02 -14.56
C LEU A 20 16.78 19.23 -13.26
N VAL A 21 17.64 19.69 -12.36
CA VAL A 21 17.88 19.01 -11.07
C VAL A 21 16.67 19.09 -10.14
N SER A 22 16.55 18.15 -9.20
CA SER A 22 15.51 18.17 -8.15
C SER A 22 15.66 19.37 -7.23
N LEU A 23 14.54 20.07 -7.02
CA LEU A 23 14.39 21.17 -6.07
C LEU A 23 13.22 20.82 -5.14
N GLY A 24 13.37 21.04 -3.83
CA GLY A 24 12.30 20.86 -2.86
C GLY A 24 12.73 20.19 -1.56
N ALA A 25 11.86 20.25 -0.56
CA ALA A 25 12.05 19.54 0.71
C ALA A 25 11.83 18.05 0.49
N LEU A 26 12.92 17.28 0.57
CA LEU A 26 12.91 15.82 0.49
C LEU A 26 12.85 15.20 1.89
N THR A 27 12.55 13.89 1.95
CA THR A 27 12.44 13.14 3.19
C THR A 27 13.70 13.33 4.05
N PRO A 28 13.60 13.91 5.26
CA PRO A 28 14.77 14.24 6.05
C PRO A 28 15.43 12.98 6.62
N THR A 29 16.73 13.05 6.87
CA THR A 29 17.49 12.07 7.67
C THR A 29 18.17 12.72 8.87
N SER A 30 18.32 14.05 8.84
CA SER A 30 18.72 14.92 9.94
C SER A 30 18.01 16.28 9.78
N PRO A 31 18.21 17.25 10.67
CA PRO A 31 17.66 18.60 10.50
C PRO A 31 18.09 19.30 9.21
N VAL A 32 19.22 18.92 8.61
CA VAL A 32 19.78 19.55 7.40
C VAL A 32 20.09 18.56 6.27
N ALA A 33 19.93 17.26 6.52
CA ALA A 33 20.17 16.21 5.53
C ALA A 33 18.87 15.60 5.01
N THR A 34 18.93 15.16 3.76
CA THR A 34 17.86 14.42 3.11
C THR A 34 18.24 12.97 2.82
N ARG A 35 17.24 12.13 2.66
CA ARG A 35 17.39 10.80 2.10
C ARG A 35 17.89 10.85 0.65
N SER A 36 19.00 10.16 0.39
CA SER A 36 19.47 9.87 -0.96
C SER A 36 18.54 8.92 -1.71
N GLY A 37 18.45 9.06 -3.03
CA GLY A 37 17.71 8.12 -3.87
C GLY A 37 17.29 8.71 -5.21
N VAL A 38 16.74 7.84 -6.06
CA VAL A 38 16.13 8.21 -7.33
C VAL A 38 14.70 8.72 -7.08
N LEU A 39 14.30 9.78 -7.78
CA LEU A 39 12.92 10.23 -7.73
C LEU A 39 12.01 9.20 -8.43
N PRO A 40 10.90 8.77 -7.81
CA PRO A 40 10.03 7.76 -8.37
C PRO A 40 9.20 8.28 -9.55
N GLY A 41 8.62 7.35 -10.28
CA GLY A 41 7.72 7.57 -11.41
C GLY A 41 8.32 7.16 -12.75
N SER A 42 7.46 7.20 -13.75
CA SER A 42 7.72 7.01 -15.17
C SER A 42 6.78 7.90 -15.97
N SER A 43 7.10 8.16 -17.24
CA SER A 43 6.27 9.03 -18.10
C SER A 43 4.85 8.51 -18.32
N ASP A 44 4.65 7.20 -18.22
CA ASP A 44 3.37 6.49 -18.38
C ASP A 44 2.72 6.12 -17.03
N GLY A 45 3.39 6.38 -15.91
CA GLY A 45 2.95 5.97 -14.57
C GLY A 45 3.00 4.45 -14.30
N ALA A 46 3.56 3.64 -15.20
CA ALA A 46 3.58 2.18 -15.07
C ALA A 46 4.70 1.65 -14.15
N SER A 47 5.78 2.42 -13.94
CA SER A 47 6.94 1.98 -13.16
C SER A 47 7.15 2.83 -11.91
N ARG A 48 7.42 2.17 -10.78
CA ARG A 48 7.78 2.83 -9.51
C ARG A 48 9.02 3.72 -9.66
N ILE A 49 10.04 3.26 -10.40
CA ILE A 49 11.26 4.00 -10.69
C ILE A 49 11.68 3.69 -12.14
N SER A 50 11.53 4.64 -13.07
CA SER A 50 12.10 4.52 -14.41
C SER A 50 13.46 5.18 -14.56
N GLY A 51 13.80 6.13 -13.68
CA GLY A 51 15.06 6.85 -13.71
C GLY A 51 16.27 5.95 -13.43
N PHE A 52 17.38 6.20 -14.11
CA PHE A 52 18.64 5.46 -13.95
C PHE A 52 18.47 3.94 -14.12
N THR A 53 17.54 3.50 -14.97
CA THR A 53 17.33 2.08 -15.30
C THR A 53 18.43 1.64 -16.26
N LEU A 54 19.16 0.57 -15.92
CA LEU A 54 20.12 -0.06 -16.82
C LEU A 54 19.40 -1.08 -17.70
N THR A 55 19.50 -0.90 -19.01
CA THR A 55 19.04 -1.85 -20.02
C THR A 55 20.25 -2.39 -20.78
N GLY A 56 20.45 -3.70 -20.73
CA GLY A 56 21.53 -4.38 -21.45
C GLY A 56 21.32 -4.43 -22.96
N THR A 57 22.41 -4.34 -23.73
CA THR A 57 22.37 -4.57 -25.18
C THR A 57 22.75 -6.02 -25.45
N ALA A 58 21.84 -6.79 -26.06
CA ALA A 58 22.01 -8.21 -26.34
C ALA A 58 23.32 -8.50 -27.10
N ASN A 59 23.97 -9.61 -26.76
CA ASN A 59 25.23 -10.06 -27.36
C ASN A 59 26.38 -9.04 -27.25
N SER A 60 26.38 -8.19 -26.22
CA SER A 60 27.41 -7.16 -26.04
C SER A 60 27.86 -7.03 -24.58
N MET A 61 28.97 -6.32 -24.39
CA MET A 61 29.47 -5.90 -23.06
C MET A 61 28.92 -4.53 -22.64
N SER A 62 27.90 -4.02 -23.33
CA SER A 62 27.39 -2.67 -23.13
C SER A 62 25.92 -2.66 -22.74
N GLY A 63 25.55 -1.65 -21.95
CA GLY A 63 24.18 -1.33 -21.61
C GLY A 63 23.96 0.17 -21.68
N THR A 64 22.71 0.58 -21.46
CA THR A 64 22.31 1.98 -21.53
C THR A 64 21.51 2.33 -20.28
N VAL A 65 21.88 3.44 -19.65
CA VAL A 65 21.21 3.97 -18.46
C VAL A 65 20.19 5.02 -18.89
N SER A 66 18.94 4.87 -18.45
CA SER A 66 17.86 5.78 -18.81
C SER A 66 17.94 7.13 -18.08
N PRO A 67 17.44 8.22 -18.71
CA PRO A 67 17.26 9.52 -18.07
C PRO A 67 16.49 9.43 -16.74
N GLY A 68 16.84 10.31 -15.79
CA GLY A 68 16.21 10.32 -14.47
C GLY A 68 16.75 11.42 -13.57
N ARG A 69 16.10 11.61 -12.42
CA ARG A 69 16.54 12.55 -11.38
C ARG A 69 16.82 11.81 -10.09
N ALA A 70 17.84 12.24 -9.37
CA ALA A 70 18.23 11.65 -8.09
C ALA A 70 18.74 12.75 -7.15
N VAL A 71 18.83 12.43 -5.87
CA VAL A 71 19.55 13.24 -4.89
C VAL A 71 20.53 12.34 -4.15
N LEU A 72 21.77 12.82 -4.01
CA LEU A 72 22.77 12.20 -3.15
C LEU A 72 23.08 13.16 -2.00
N GLN A 73 22.74 12.74 -0.80
CA GLN A 73 23.11 13.42 0.43
C GLN A 73 24.50 12.96 0.88
N SER A 74 25.34 13.93 1.22
CA SER A 74 26.62 13.72 1.89
C SER A 74 26.45 13.87 3.40
N THR A 75 27.49 14.29 4.11
CA THR A 75 27.38 14.67 5.52
C THR A 75 26.51 15.93 5.71
N ASP A 76 26.02 16.17 6.93
CA ASP A 76 25.27 17.37 7.30
C ASP A 76 26.00 18.68 6.92
N VAL A 77 27.34 18.66 6.94
CA VAL A 77 28.18 19.83 6.62
C VAL A 77 28.28 20.06 5.10
N ARG A 78 28.26 18.98 4.31
CA ARG A 78 28.42 19.04 2.84
C ARG A 78 27.09 19.21 2.10
N GLY A 79 25.99 18.78 2.72
CA GLY A 79 24.66 18.91 2.15
C GLY A 79 24.37 17.91 1.02
N ALA A 80 23.37 18.23 0.21
CA ALA A 80 22.82 17.36 -0.82
C ALA A 80 23.14 17.85 -2.23
N TYR A 81 23.41 16.90 -3.11
CA TYR A 81 23.66 17.13 -4.53
C TYR A 81 22.46 16.60 -5.32
N PRO A 82 21.60 17.47 -5.89
CA PRO A 82 20.56 17.04 -6.79
C PRO A 82 21.14 16.80 -8.18
N ILE A 83 20.71 15.72 -8.82
CA ILE A 83 21.30 15.20 -10.05
C ILE A 83 20.20 14.95 -11.08
N ALA A 84 20.49 15.24 -12.34
CA ALA A 84 19.67 14.87 -13.49
C ALA A 84 20.55 14.20 -14.55
N LEU A 85 20.15 13.01 -15.02
CA LEU A 85 20.62 12.43 -16.27
C LEU A 85 19.60 12.75 -17.36
N THR A 86 20.01 13.50 -18.37
CA THR A 86 19.07 14.10 -19.34
C THR A 86 18.84 13.28 -20.60
N GLU A 87 19.76 12.37 -20.90
CA GLU A 87 19.73 11.51 -22.08
C GLU A 87 20.21 10.10 -21.70
N TYR A 88 19.96 9.15 -22.59
CA TYR A 88 20.41 7.78 -22.42
C TYR A 88 21.94 7.73 -22.42
N LEU A 89 22.53 7.22 -21.34
CA LEU A 89 23.98 7.14 -21.17
C LEU A 89 24.46 5.71 -21.45
N PRO A 90 25.24 5.48 -22.52
CA PRO A 90 25.88 4.18 -22.73
C PRO A 90 26.94 3.92 -21.67
N VAL A 91 27.02 2.67 -21.21
CA VAL A 91 28.05 2.16 -20.30
C VAL A 91 28.61 0.87 -20.87
N THR A 92 29.93 0.67 -20.75
CA THR A 92 30.62 -0.50 -21.28
C THR A 92 31.41 -1.16 -20.16
N PHE A 93 31.14 -2.44 -19.95
CA PHE A 93 31.83 -3.28 -18.98
C PHE A 93 33.09 -3.87 -19.63
N ALA A 94 34.14 -4.01 -18.83
CA ALA A 94 35.34 -4.71 -19.29
C ALA A 94 35.06 -6.21 -19.54
N ASP A 95 35.83 -6.83 -20.42
CA ASP A 95 35.72 -8.27 -20.68
C ASP A 95 35.86 -9.10 -19.40
N GLY A 96 35.18 -10.25 -19.38
CA GLY A 96 35.19 -11.22 -18.31
C GLY A 96 36.58 -11.83 -18.09
N ASN A 97 36.83 -12.25 -16.86
CA ASN A 97 38.05 -13.00 -16.56
C ASN A 97 38.01 -14.38 -17.23
N ALA A 98 39.17 -14.97 -17.53
CA ALA A 98 39.25 -16.26 -18.22
C ALA A 98 38.67 -17.46 -17.42
N GLN A 99 38.69 -17.39 -16.09
CA GLN A 99 38.40 -18.55 -15.23
C GLN A 99 37.17 -18.37 -14.35
N TYR A 100 36.94 -17.17 -13.83
CA TYR A 100 35.89 -16.93 -12.84
C TYR A 100 34.96 -15.78 -13.22
N ASN A 101 33.72 -15.88 -12.77
CA ASN A 101 32.78 -14.78 -12.82
C ASN A 101 33.23 -13.65 -11.87
N ARG A 102 32.75 -12.43 -12.12
CA ARG A 102 32.81 -11.32 -11.17
C ARG A 102 31.48 -10.58 -11.13
N ILE A 103 31.28 -9.78 -10.08
CA ILE A 103 30.14 -8.89 -9.97
C ILE A 103 30.66 -7.46 -10.02
N ASP A 104 30.25 -6.71 -11.03
CA ASP A 104 30.54 -5.27 -11.15
C ASP A 104 29.38 -4.46 -10.56
N LEU A 105 29.66 -3.31 -9.96
CA LEU A 105 28.66 -2.43 -9.38
C LEU A 105 28.54 -1.14 -10.20
N LEU A 106 27.37 -0.88 -10.76
CA LEU A 106 27.05 0.39 -11.40
C LEU A 106 26.55 1.38 -10.35
N VAL A 107 27.19 2.54 -10.24
CA VAL A 107 26.85 3.57 -9.26
C VAL A 107 26.62 4.92 -9.91
N LEU A 108 25.77 5.73 -9.29
CA LEU A 108 25.76 7.18 -9.49
C LEU A 108 26.64 7.80 -8.39
N ARG A 109 27.65 8.59 -8.74
CA ARG A 109 28.63 9.13 -7.79
C ARG A 109 28.83 10.63 -7.98
N ILE A 110 29.11 11.31 -6.87
CA ILE A 110 29.62 12.68 -6.88
C ILE A 110 31.12 12.66 -6.58
N TYR A 111 31.87 13.36 -7.41
CA TYR A 111 33.21 13.85 -7.10
C TYR A 111 33.12 15.32 -6.72
N ASP A 112 33.75 15.69 -5.62
CA ASP A 112 33.77 17.06 -5.11
C ASP A 112 35.17 17.39 -4.60
N ASP A 113 35.99 17.98 -5.49
CA ASP A 113 37.41 18.22 -5.27
C ASP A 113 37.70 19.02 -4.00
N ALA A 114 36.83 19.98 -3.66
CA ALA A 114 36.98 20.79 -2.45
C ALA A 114 36.98 19.94 -1.17
N TYR A 115 36.51 18.71 -1.27
CA TYR A 115 36.20 17.82 -0.17
C TYR A 115 36.87 16.45 -0.26
N ASP A 116 37.25 16.01 -1.45
CA ASP A 116 37.93 14.73 -1.71
C ASP A 116 39.31 14.85 -2.34
N GLY A 117 39.71 16.05 -2.82
CA GLY A 117 41.00 16.30 -3.45
C GLY A 117 41.23 15.52 -4.73
N SER A 118 40.16 15.07 -5.39
CA SER A 118 40.22 14.20 -6.59
C SER A 118 40.60 14.93 -7.87
N GLY A 119 40.66 16.26 -7.86
CA GLY A 119 40.75 17.12 -9.04
C GLY A 119 39.47 17.13 -9.88
N ARG A 120 38.36 16.54 -9.39
CA ARG A 120 37.10 16.38 -10.14
C ARG A 120 35.95 16.97 -9.35
N THR A 121 35.05 17.66 -10.07
CA THR A 121 33.86 18.28 -9.47
C THR A 121 32.66 18.02 -10.38
N GLU A 122 32.13 16.80 -10.32
CA GLU A 122 31.12 16.32 -11.26
C GLU A 122 30.28 15.15 -10.69
N ALA A 123 29.08 14.98 -11.24
CA ALA A 123 28.28 13.78 -11.06
C ALA A 123 28.52 12.82 -12.23
N VAL A 124 28.78 11.55 -11.94
CA VAL A 124 29.00 10.52 -12.97
C VAL A 124 28.25 9.24 -12.67
N VAL A 125 27.85 8.54 -13.72
CA VAL A 125 27.48 7.13 -13.63
C VAL A 125 28.72 6.32 -13.99
N GLU A 126 29.25 5.54 -13.06
CA GLU A 126 30.49 4.79 -13.25
C GLU A 126 30.33 3.32 -12.84
N ILE A 127 31.15 2.46 -13.45
CA ILE A 127 31.23 1.04 -13.12
C ILE A 127 32.39 0.88 -12.14
N VAL A 128 32.12 0.23 -11.01
CA VAL A 128 33.11 -0.24 -10.06
C VAL A 128 33.35 -1.73 -10.33
N PRO A 129 34.49 -2.11 -10.93
CA PRO A 129 34.76 -3.50 -11.27
C PRO A 129 34.90 -4.36 -10.00
N GLY A 130 34.33 -5.56 -10.05
CA GLY A 130 34.55 -6.56 -9.01
C GLY A 130 35.83 -7.36 -9.19
N THR A 131 36.09 -8.20 -8.19
CA THR A 131 37.18 -9.17 -8.24
C THR A 131 36.64 -10.51 -8.72
N ALA A 132 37.30 -11.13 -9.69
CA ALA A 132 36.94 -12.46 -10.18
C ALA A 132 37.29 -13.53 -9.14
N ALA A 133 36.32 -14.37 -8.79
CA ALA A 133 36.48 -15.42 -7.79
C ALA A 133 35.49 -16.56 -8.01
N ALA A 134 35.77 -17.74 -7.44
CA ALA A 134 34.85 -18.88 -7.49
C ALA A 134 33.47 -18.57 -6.86
N ALA A 135 33.45 -17.68 -5.86
CA ALA A 135 32.26 -17.10 -5.27
C ALA A 135 32.41 -15.57 -5.26
N PRO A 136 32.07 -14.88 -6.36
CA PRO A 136 32.27 -13.44 -6.45
C PRO A 136 31.32 -12.70 -5.51
N THR A 137 31.83 -11.67 -4.87
CA THR A 137 31.06 -10.79 -3.98
C THR A 137 30.93 -9.40 -4.59
N VAL A 138 29.86 -8.71 -4.21
CA VAL A 138 29.59 -7.33 -4.66
C VAL A 138 30.67 -6.39 -4.09
N PRO A 139 31.26 -5.52 -4.92
CA PRO A 139 32.17 -4.47 -4.44
C PRO A 139 31.50 -3.53 -3.44
N ALA A 140 32.27 -3.00 -2.50
CA ALA A 140 31.77 -1.94 -1.63
C ALA A 140 31.44 -0.70 -2.47
N ALA A 141 30.28 -0.09 -2.20
CA ALA A 141 29.90 1.17 -2.84
C ALA A 141 30.92 2.27 -2.45
N PRO A 142 31.48 3.01 -3.41
CA PRO A 142 32.34 4.15 -3.10
C PRO A 142 31.64 5.19 -2.23
N GLY A 143 32.42 5.99 -1.50
CA GLY A 143 31.88 7.12 -0.76
C GLY A 143 31.11 8.09 -1.67
N LEU A 144 30.04 8.68 -1.13
CA LEU A 144 29.14 9.60 -1.84
C LEU A 144 28.63 9.04 -3.19
N SER A 145 28.16 7.79 -3.15
CA SER A 145 27.56 7.12 -4.29
C SER A 145 26.22 6.47 -3.95
N LEU A 146 25.38 6.30 -4.97
CA LEU A 146 24.13 5.56 -4.94
C LEU A 146 24.26 4.33 -5.83
N PRO A 147 24.26 3.11 -5.25
CA PRO A 147 24.19 1.87 -6.01
C PRO A 147 22.95 1.81 -6.92
N LEU A 148 23.15 1.53 -8.20
CA LEU A 148 22.08 1.39 -9.18
C LEU A 148 21.82 -0.10 -9.47
N TYR A 149 22.86 -0.82 -9.88
CA TYR A 149 22.77 -2.21 -10.30
C TYR A 149 24.03 -2.98 -9.94
N GLU A 150 23.85 -4.26 -9.60
CA GLU A 150 24.90 -5.25 -9.72
C GLU A 150 24.78 -5.93 -11.07
N VAL A 151 25.93 -6.16 -11.70
CA VAL A 151 26.02 -6.81 -13.01
C VAL A 151 26.99 -7.98 -12.89
N THR A 152 26.47 -9.19 -13.05
CA THR A 152 27.31 -10.38 -13.14
C THR A 152 27.99 -10.40 -14.51
N VAL A 153 29.32 -10.35 -14.52
CA VAL A 153 30.13 -10.54 -15.73
C VAL A 153 30.65 -11.98 -15.73
N PRO A 154 30.16 -12.84 -16.65
CA PRO A 154 30.58 -14.23 -16.70
C PRO A 154 32.06 -14.39 -17.07
N ALA A 155 32.66 -15.51 -16.67
CA ALA A 155 33.95 -15.91 -17.18
C ALA A 155 33.93 -16.02 -18.72
N ASN A 156 35.01 -15.58 -19.37
CA ASN A 156 35.16 -15.54 -20.83
C ASN A 156 34.12 -14.68 -21.58
N ALA A 157 33.32 -13.86 -20.89
CA ALA A 157 32.40 -12.95 -21.56
C ALA A 157 33.17 -11.82 -22.27
N SER A 158 32.84 -11.58 -23.54
CA SER A 158 33.38 -10.51 -24.36
C SER A 158 32.40 -10.22 -25.49
N ALA A 159 32.57 -9.11 -26.21
CA ALA A 159 31.75 -8.84 -27.39
C ALA A 159 31.85 -9.97 -28.46
N GLY A 160 33.01 -10.66 -28.54
CA GLY A 160 33.23 -11.76 -29.48
C GLY A 160 32.66 -13.11 -29.04
N THR A 161 32.29 -13.27 -27.76
CA THR A 161 31.82 -14.54 -27.17
C THR A 161 30.36 -14.51 -26.73
N GLY A 162 29.58 -13.54 -27.22
CA GLY A 162 28.15 -13.39 -26.90
C GLY A 162 27.84 -12.45 -25.73
N GLY A 163 28.85 -11.75 -25.19
CA GLY A 163 28.67 -10.67 -24.22
C GLY A 163 28.13 -11.08 -22.86
N ILE A 164 27.55 -10.11 -22.15
CA ILE A 164 26.88 -10.34 -20.86
C ILE A 164 25.49 -10.93 -21.11
N ALA A 165 25.11 -11.93 -20.30
CA ALA A 165 23.77 -12.51 -20.28
C ALA A 165 22.75 -11.58 -19.59
N TRP A 166 22.40 -10.46 -20.23
CA TRP A 166 21.65 -9.36 -19.62
C TRP A 166 20.30 -9.71 -18.99
N ALA A 167 19.62 -10.76 -19.48
CA ALA A 167 18.33 -11.18 -18.93
C ALA A 167 18.42 -11.69 -17.47
N SER A 168 19.58 -12.18 -17.04
CA SER A 168 19.79 -12.74 -15.70
C SER A 168 20.98 -12.11 -14.95
N ALA A 169 21.78 -11.29 -15.62
CA ALA A 169 22.98 -10.69 -15.04
C ALA A 169 22.69 -9.52 -14.08
N LEU A 170 21.47 -8.96 -14.08
CA LEU A 170 21.13 -7.72 -13.38
C LEU A 170 20.43 -7.97 -12.03
N VAL A 171 20.95 -7.34 -10.98
CA VAL A 171 20.24 -7.17 -9.70
C VAL A 171 20.08 -5.68 -9.42
N GLY A 172 18.83 -5.21 -9.28
CA GLY A 172 18.52 -3.82 -9.01
C GLY A 172 18.84 -3.43 -7.55
N ARG A 173 19.60 -2.34 -7.37
CA ARG A 173 19.96 -1.77 -6.06
C ARG A 173 19.43 -0.36 -5.81
N ARG A 174 18.77 0.23 -6.81
CA ARG A 174 18.15 1.56 -6.72
C ARG A 174 17.21 1.67 -5.53
N THR A 175 17.41 2.72 -4.74
CA THR A 175 16.49 3.18 -3.71
C THR A 175 15.79 4.45 -4.15
N ALA A 176 14.55 4.62 -3.70
CA ALA A 176 13.78 5.84 -3.96
C ALA A 176 14.02 6.91 -2.88
N THR A 177 13.77 8.17 -3.27
CA THR A 177 13.54 9.29 -2.35
C THR A 177 12.28 10.04 -2.76
N VAL A 178 11.63 10.73 -1.82
CA VAL A 178 10.39 11.49 -2.05
C VAL A 178 10.42 12.80 -1.30
N GLY A 179 9.58 13.75 -1.73
CA GLY A 179 9.29 14.96 -0.99
C GLY A 179 8.78 14.67 0.43
N VAL A 180 8.96 15.60 1.36
CA VAL A 180 8.33 15.53 2.69
C VAL A 180 6.81 15.39 2.52
N GLY A 181 6.21 14.45 3.25
CA GLY A 181 4.79 14.10 3.10
C GLY A 181 4.47 13.16 1.93
N GLY A 182 5.43 12.88 1.05
CA GLY A 182 5.29 11.87 0.00
C GLY A 182 5.26 10.44 0.57
N ILE A 183 4.63 9.53 -0.18
CA ILE A 183 4.62 8.10 0.13
C ILE A 183 5.85 7.48 -0.53
N LEU A 184 6.82 7.01 0.27
CA LEU A 184 8.04 6.40 -0.24
C LEU A 184 7.74 5.03 -0.87
N PRO A 185 7.97 4.81 -2.18
CA PRO A 185 7.85 3.47 -2.76
C PRO A 185 9.09 2.65 -2.39
N VAL A 186 8.90 1.64 -1.55
CA VAL A 186 10.00 0.76 -1.14
C VAL A 186 10.33 -0.23 -2.25
N THR A 187 11.62 -0.34 -2.54
CA THR A 187 12.21 -1.41 -3.36
C THR A 187 12.74 -2.49 -2.43
N THR A 188 13.96 -2.31 -1.93
CA THR A 188 14.66 -3.25 -1.03
C THR A 188 15.05 -2.61 0.31
N ASP A 189 14.69 -1.34 0.51
CA ASP A 189 15.11 -0.59 1.69
C ASP A 189 14.35 -0.97 2.97
N THR A 190 15.09 -1.03 4.08
CA THR A 190 14.60 -1.34 5.43
C THR A 190 14.82 -0.20 6.42
N SER A 191 15.26 0.98 5.95
CA SER A 191 15.51 2.15 6.78
C SER A 191 14.32 2.53 7.66
N ASN A 192 14.64 3.07 8.85
CA ASN A 192 13.65 3.66 9.75
C ASN A 192 12.95 4.85 9.08
N GLY A 193 11.73 5.15 9.56
CA GLY A 193 11.07 6.41 9.21
C GLY A 193 11.77 7.60 9.83
N ALA A 194 11.80 8.70 9.08
CA ALA A 194 12.37 9.98 9.44
C ALA A 194 11.59 10.71 10.55
N TYR A 195 10.27 10.55 10.59
CA TYR A 195 9.40 11.17 11.59
C TYR A 195 8.12 10.35 11.81
N PRO A 196 7.56 10.33 13.04
CA PRO A 196 6.27 9.70 13.30
C PRO A 196 5.19 10.22 12.35
N GLY A 197 4.52 9.33 11.63
CA GLY A 197 3.53 9.67 10.62
C GLY A 197 4.04 9.75 9.19
N GLN A 198 5.33 9.52 8.93
CA GLN A 198 5.79 9.27 7.57
C GLN A 198 5.09 8.03 6.98
N TYR A 199 4.75 8.09 5.69
CA TYR A 199 4.18 6.97 4.96
C TYR A 199 5.17 6.35 3.97
N ARG A 200 5.02 5.05 3.74
CA ARG A 200 5.67 4.30 2.67
C ARG A 200 4.70 3.30 2.05
N ASP A 201 4.96 2.89 0.82
CA ASP A 201 4.33 1.75 0.17
C ASP A 201 5.34 0.60 0.15
N LEU A 202 5.01 -0.48 0.85
CA LEU A 202 5.75 -1.74 0.82
C LEU A 202 4.87 -2.79 0.14
N ASN A 203 5.15 -3.07 -1.13
CA ASN A 203 4.48 -4.12 -1.91
C ASN A 203 2.95 -3.98 -1.98
N GLY A 204 2.45 -2.74 -2.12
CA GLY A 204 1.01 -2.43 -2.19
C GLY A 204 0.36 -2.21 -0.83
N VAL A 205 1.11 -2.36 0.27
CA VAL A 205 0.64 -2.07 1.62
C VAL A 205 1.19 -0.72 2.05
N ILE A 206 0.29 0.22 2.33
CA ILE A 206 0.67 1.49 2.95
C ILE A 206 1.05 1.21 4.40
N GLN A 207 2.24 1.65 4.78
CA GLN A 207 2.73 1.60 6.15
C GLN A 207 2.99 3.01 6.66
N ARG A 208 2.75 3.20 7.96
CA ARG A 208 2.99 4.45 8.69
C ARG A 208 4.07 4.22 9.74
N TRP A 209 5.05 5.11 9.83
CA TRP A 209 6.07 5.08 10.88
C TRP A 209 5.47 5.51 12.22
N SER A 210 5.64 4.71 13.26
CA SER A 210 5.17 5.02 14.63
C SER A 210 6.12 5.92 15.43
N GLY A 211 7.36 6.07 14.96
CA GLY A 211 8.49 6.57 15.77
C GLY A 211 9.48 5.46 16.14
N THR A 212 9.05 4.20 16.13
CA THR A 212 9.89 3.05 16.49
C THR A 212 9.80 1.89 15.49
N ALA A 213 8.71 1.77 14.74
CA ALA A 213 8.51 0.71 13.76
C ALA A 213 7.60 1.18 12.61
N TRP A 214 7.70 0.48 11.48
CA TRP A 214 6.73 0.56 10.39
C TRP A 214 5.55 -0.35 10.72
N ALA A 215 4.34 0.21 10.68
CA ALA A 215 3.11 -0.54 10.90
C ALA A 215 2.16 -0.34 9.71
N ASP A 216 1.41 -1.38 9.36
CA ASP A 216 0.39 -1.29 8.31
C ASP A 216 -0.66 -0.24 8.68
N TYR A 217 -0.90 0.67 7.74
CA TYR A 217 -1.88 1.73 7.93
C TYR A 217 -3.28 1.19 7.66
N GLN A 218 -4.15 1.31 8.66
CA GLN A 218 -5.57 1.05 8.53
C GLN A 218 -6.31 2.39 8.51
N PRO A 219 -7.04 2.73 7.44
CA PRO A 219 -7.84 3.95 7.43
C PRO A 219 -8.91 3.87 8.53
N PRO A 220 -9.29 5.02 9.13
CA PRO A 220 -10.36 5.07 10.11
C PRO A 220 -11.62 4.36 9.62
N LEU A 221 -12.23 3.55 10.48
CA LEU A 221 -13.46 2.84 10.15
C LEU A 221 -14.63 3.82 10.21
N VAL A 222 -15.25 4.12 9.06
CA VAL A 222 -16.54 4.82 9.06
C VAL A 222 -17.60 3.84 9.57
N VAL A 223 -18.16 4.17 10.73
CA VAL A 223 -19.25 3.44 11.36
C VAL A 223 -20.43 4.38 11.45
N GLU A 224 -21.54 3.98 10.86
CA GLU A 224 -22.82 4.68 11.03
C GLU A 224 -23.68 3.90 12.01
N THR A 225 -24.41 4.62 12.87
CA THR A 225 -25.34 4.04 13.85
C THR A 225 -26.66 4.78 13.87
N THR A 226 -27.75 4.07 14.15
CA THR A 226 -29.06 4.68 14.45
C THR A 226 -29.76 3.91 15.56
N ASN A 227 -30.57 4.61 16.35
CA ASN A 227 -31.52 4.04 17.31
C ASN A 227 -32.97 4.46 17.01
N THR A 228 -33.21 5.09 15.86
CA THR A 228 -34.53 5.62 15.44
C THR A 228 -34.89 5.20 14.02
N GLY A 229 -36.17 5.34 13.65
CA GLY A 229 -36.66 5.16 12.28
C GLY A 229 -37.30 3.80 11.98
N ILE A 230 -37.23 2.84 12.90
CA ILE A 230 -38.05 1.63 12.84
C ILE A 230 -39.50 1.97 13.21
N THR A 231 -40.46 1.39 12.50
CA THR A 231 -41.88 1.60 12.76
C THR A 231 -42.51 0.29 13.20
N ALA A 232 -42.96 0.20 14.44
CA ALA A 232 -43.74 -0.95 14.92
C ALA A 232 -45.12 -1.00 14.23
N GLN A 233 -45.66 -2.21 14.04
CA GLN A 233 -46.88 -2.45 13.27
C GLN A 233 -47.87 -3.32 14.06
N GLY A 234 -49.16 -3.22 13.74
CA GLY A 234 -50.20 -4.05 14.33
C GLY A 234 -50.25 -3.95 15.87
N ASN A 235 -50.20 -5.10 16.54
CA ASN A 235 -50.30 -5.21 18.00
C ASN A 235 -48.94 -5.12 18.73
N TRP A 236 -48.00 -4.37 18.16
CA TRP A 236 -46.64 -4.20 18.67
C TRP A 236 -46.28 -2.75 18.91
N SER A 237 -45.52 -2.49 19.97
CA SER A 237 -44.88 -1.19 20.22
C SER A 237 -43.36 -1.35 20.27
N LEU A 238 -42.62 -0.34 19.84
CA LEU A 238 -41.16 -0.36 19.88
C LEU A 238 -40.68 -0.22 21.33
N SER A 239 -39.88 -1.18 21.80
CA SER A 239 -39.16 -1.07 23.07
C SER A 239 -37.77 -0.46 22.88
N TRP A 240 -37.03 -0.97 21.89
CA TRP A 240 -35.69 -0.50 21.57
C TRP A 240 -35.27 -0.94 20.17
N PHE A 241 -34.38 -0.16 19.57
CA PHE A 241 -33.75 -0.46 18.30
C PHE A 241 -32.33 0.10 18.31
N GLY A 242 -31.40 -0.66 17.77
CA GLY A 242 -30.05 -0.21 17.52
C GLY A 242 -29.53 -0.87 16.26
N ALA A 243 -29.02 -0.07 15.33
CA ALA A 243 -28.38 -0.58 14.13
C ALA A 243 -27.02 0.07 13.93
N ARG A 244 -26.09 -0.71 13.37
CA ARG A 244 -24.73 -0.31 13.02
C ARG A 244 -24.40 -0.84 11.63
N ARG A 245 -23.87 0.03 10.75
CA ARG A 245 -23.36 -0.38 9.44
C ARG A 245 -21.93 0.10 9.22
N THR A 246 -21.14 -0.75 8.58
CA THR A 246 -19.77 -0.43 8.17
C THR A 246 -19.36 -1.33 7.01
N ARG A 247 -18.67 -0.77 6.01
CA ARG A 247 -18.13 -1.50 4.84
C ARG A 247 -19.14 -2.44 4.16
N GLY A 248 -20.37 -1.96 3.95
CA GLY A 248 -21.43 -2.73 3.29
C GLY A 248 -22.08 -3.82 4.16
N VAL A 249 -21.71 -3.95 5.43
CA VAL A 249 -22.38 -4.85 6.38
C VAL A 249 -23.26 -4.03 7.31
N CYS A 250 -24.53 -4.42 7.44
CA CYS A 250 -25.48 -3.90 8.40
C CYS A 250 -25.76 -4.95 9.48
N SER A 251 -25.75 -4.52 10.74
CA SER A 251 -26.23 -5.31 11.86
C SER A 251 -27.25 -4.50 12.64
N PHE A 252 -28.33 -5.13 13.09
CA PHE A 252 -29.28 -4.47 13.97
C PHE A 252 -29.79 -5.41 15.05
N THR A 253 -30.37 -4.80 16.07
CA THR A 253 -31.11 -5.47 17.12
C THR A 253 -32.40 -4.70 17.38
N VAL A 254 -33.51 -5.42 17.57
CA VAL A 254 -34.86 -4.85 17.78
C VAL A 254 -35.54 -5.56 18.95
N GLY A 255 -36.23 -4.77 19.79
CA GLY A 255 -37.18 -5.23 20.79
C GLY A 255 -38.56 -4.64 20.56
N LEU A 256 -39.60 -5.47 20.47
CA LEU A 256 -40.99 -5.05 20.32
C LEU A 256 -41.85 -5.62 21.46
N THR A 257 -42.64 -4.79 22.14
CA THR A 257 -43.60 -5.23 23.17
C THR A 257 -44.95 -5.56 22.54
N ARG A 258 -45.55 -6.69 22.92
CA ARG A 258 -46.93 -7.04 22.55
C ARG A 258 -47.91 -6.24 23.41
N ILE A 259 -48.93 -5.57 22.84
CA ILE A 259 -49.73 -4.56 23.58
C ILE A 259 -51.21 -4.88 23.83
N THR A 260 -51.95 -5.45 22.89
CA THR A 260 -53.43 -5.50 22.95
C THR A 260 -54.00 -6.90 23.13
N SER A 261 -53.39 -7.93 22.52
CA SER A 261 -53.80 -9.33 22.65
C SER A 261 -52.60 -10.26 22.62
N ALA A 262 -52.66 -11.39 23.33
CA ALA A 262 -51.62 -12.40 23.25
C ALA A 262 -51.59 -13.03 21.85
N LEU A 263 -50.40 -13.40 21.37
CA LEU A 263 -50.23 -14.16 20.12
C LEU A 263 -49.96 -15.62 20.47
N THR A 264 -50.92 -16.48 20.21
CA THR A 264 -50.80 -17.92 20.43
C THR A 264 -50.43 -18.60 19.11
N ALA A 265 -49.34 -19.37 19.10
CA ALA A 265 -49.05 -20.30 18.01
C ALA A 265 -50.19 -21.32 17.95
N THR A 266 -51.06 -21.18 16.94
CA THR A 266 -52.28 -21.99 16.80
C THR A 266 -52.09 -22.96 15.66
N ALA A 267 -52.39 -24.23 15.90
CA ALA A 267 -52.19 -25.29 14.92
C ALA A 267 -53.01 -25.08 13.63
N ALA A 268 -52.37 -25.10 12.46
CA ALA A 268 -53.00 -25.50 11.21
C ALA A 268 -53.03 -27.05 11.12
N GLY A 269 -54.08 -27.68 11.64
CA GLY A 269 -54.32 -29.13 11.48
C GLY A 269 -53.83 -30.03 12.62
N THR A 270 -54.34 -31.27 12.65
CA THR A 270 -54.55 -32.12 13.85
C THR A 270 -53.33 -32.84 14.43
N THR A 271 -52.11 -32.62 13.93
CA THR A 271 -50.90 -33.17 14.54
C THR A 271 -49.73 -32.20 14.38
N ASN A 272 -49.59 -31.29 15.36
CA ASN A 272 -48.44 -30.42 15.63
C ASN A 272 -47.94 -29.50 14.50
N PRO A 273 -48.34 -28.20 14.50
CA PRO A 273 -47.50 -27.19 13.86
C PRO A 273 -47.32 -25.95 14.76
N GLY A 274 -46.10 -25.75 15.26
CA GLY A 274 -45.65 -24.53 15.93
C GLY A 274 -45.46 -23.40 14.93
N ASN A 275 -46.56 -22.87 14.42
CA ASN A 275 -46.53 -21.73 13.52
C ASN A 275 -47.51 -20.64 13.95
N VAL A 276 -47.17 -19.39 13.64
CA VAL A 276 -48.09 -18.25 13.66
C VAL A 276 -48.42 -17.90 12.22
N GLY A 277 -49.59 -17.30 11.98
CA GLY A 277 -49.81 -16.66 10.68
C GLY A 277 -48.80 -15.53 10.50
N ASP A 278 -48.29 -15.32 9.28
CA ASP A 278 -47.35 -14.24 8.97
C ASP A 278 -47.91 -12.91 9.47
N GLU A 279 -47.30 -12.34 10.52
CA GLU A 279 -47.74 -11.10 11.15
C GLU A 279 -46.70 -10.01 10.90
N LEU A 280 -47.07 -8.90 10.26
CA LEU A 280 -46.20 -7.73 10.12
C LEU A 280 -45.98 -7.08 11.49
N ILE A 281 -44.77 -7.18 12.03
CA ILE A 281 -44.45 -6.71 13.39
C ILE A 281 -43.74 -5.35 13.40
N CYS A 282 -42.96 -5.04 12.37
CA CYS A 282 -42.35 -3.73 12.18
C CYS A 282 -41.85 -3.52 10.74
N ALA A 283 -41.39 -2.30 10.44
CA ALA A 283 -40.67 -1.97 9.22
C ALA A 283 -39.35 -1.26 9.53
N LEU A 284 -38.26 -1.73 8.92
CA LEU A 284 -36.92 -1.13 9.02
C LEU A 284 -36.82 0.18 8.21
N PRO A 285 -36.06 1.17 8.72
CA PRO A 285 -35.84 2.43 8.00
C PRO A 285 -35.06 2.21 6.70
N ALA A 286 -35.27 3.10 5.72
CA ALA A 286 -34.48 3.12 4.49
C ALA A 286 -32.97 3.22 4.80
N GLY A 287 -32.14 2.51 4.04
CA GLY A 287 -30.69 2.41 4.28
C GLY A 287 -30.28 1.37 5.31
N TRP A 288 -31.23 0.74 6.01
CA TRP A 288 -30.99 -0.31 7.02
C TRP A 288 -31.70 -1.63 6.69
N ARG A 289 -32.10 -1.80 5.43
CA ARG A 289 -32.85 -2.95 4.91
C ARG A 289 -31.89 -3.90 4.18
N PRO A 290 -32.11 -5.21 4.20
CA PRO A 290 -31.28 -6.12 3.45
C PRO A 290 -31.56 -5.99 1.94
N VAL A 291 -30.59 -6.30 1.08
CA VAL A 291 -30.80 -6.33 -0.39
C VAL A 291 -31.65 -7.51 -0.81
N VAL A 292 -31.45 -8.64 -0.13
CA VAL A 292 -32.16 -9.89 -0.35
C VAL A 292 -32.85 -10.25 0.95
N GLU A 293 -34.04 -10.83 0.83
CA GLU A 293 -34.78 -11.34 1.98
C GLU A 293 -33.88 -12.16 2.92
N THR A 294 -33.94 -11.83 4.20
CA THR A 294 -33.12 -12.45 5.25
C THR A 294 -34.00 -12.92 6.39
N TYR A 295 -33.61 -14.01 7.05
CA TYR A 295 -34.32 -14.58 8.18
C TYR A 295 -33.50 -14.40 9.45
N ALA A 296 -34.16 -14.16 10.58
CA ALA A 296 -33.52 -14.08 11.88
C ALA A 296 -34.32 -14.84 12.94
N SER A 297 -33.62 -15.42 13.91
CA SER A 297 -34.27 -15.98 15.10
C SER A 297 -34.86 -14.85 15.95
N ALA A 298 -36.05 -15.09 16.48
CA ALA A 298 -36.70 -14.18 17.42
C ALA A 298 -37.04 -14.93 18.71
N SER A 299 -36.98 -14.23 19.84
CA SER A 299 -37.23 -14.79 21.17
C SER A 299 -37.89 -13.77 22.07
N ASP A 300 -38.85 -14.19 22.90
CA ASP A 300 -39.40 -13.35 23.96
C ASP A 300 -38.77 -13.63 25.34
N GLY A 301 -37.86 -14.61 25.39
CA GLY A 301 -37.22 -15.12 26.60
C GLY A 301 -37.90 -16.35 27.20
N PHE A 302 -39.08 -16.74 26.68
CA PHE A 302 -39.81 -17.94 27.09
C PHE A 302 -39.94 -18.95 25.94
N ALA A 303 -40.02 -18.44 24.71
CA ALA A 303 -40.14 -19.20 23.48
C ALA A 303 -39.34 -18.53 22.35
N ASP A 304 -39.09 -19.31 21.30
CA ASP A 304 -38.34 -18.88 20.12
C ASP A 304 -39.15 -19.10 18.83
N GLY A 305 -38.80 -18.35 17.80
CA GLY A 305 -39.36 -18.42 16.46
C GLY A 305 -38.46 -17.76 15.44
N ALA A 306 -39.02 -17.39 14.30
CA ALA A 306 -38.29 -16.71 13.24
C ALA A 306 -39.04 -15.51 12.70
N VAL A 307 -38.28 -14.50 12.29
CA VAL A 307 -38.76 -13.37 11.50
C VAL A 307 -38.20 -13.43 10.09
N ARG A 308 -39.02 -13.03 9.13
CA ARG A 308 -38.63 -12.75 7.75
C ARG A 308 -38.47 -11.24 7.59
N ILE A 309 -37.33 -10.81 7.06
CA ILE A 309 -36.99 -9.41 6.81
C ILE A 309 -36.85 -9.24 5.30
N ALA A 310 -37.85 -8.62 4.68
CA ALA A 310 -37.87 -8.41 3.24
C ALA A 310 -37.02 -7.20 2.82
N ALA A 311 -36.69 -7.13 1.53
CA ALA A 311 -35.87 -6.06 0.97
C ALA A 311 -36.53 -4.67 1.01
N ASP A 312 -37.87 -4.64 1.05
CA ASP A 312 -38.64 -3.41 1.27
C ASP A 312 -38.61 -2.93 2.74
N GLY A 313 -37.96 -3.70 3.62
CA GLY A 313 -37.81 -3.42 5.05
C GLY A 313 -38.94 -3.94 5.92
N SER A 314 -39.97 -4.56 5.36
CA SER A 314 -41.02 -5.21 6.15
C SER A 314 -40.45 -6.39 6.94
N VAL A 315 -40.84 -6.49 8.20
CA VAL A 315 -40.44 -7.58 9.09
C VAL A 315 -41.69 -8.31 9.57
N GLN A 316 -41.76 -9.59 9.24
CA GLN A 316 -42.88 -10.45 9.60
C GLN A 316 -42.43 -11.51 10.60
N LEU A 317 -43.19 -11.73 11.67
CA LEU A 317 -43.06 -12.93 12.49
C LEU A 317 -43.74 -14.07 11.74
N ILE A 318 -42.99 -15.12 11.43
CA ILE A 318 -43.42 -16.19 10.52
C ILE A 318 -43.44 -17.56 11.18
N SER A 319 -42.98 -17.67 12.43
CA SER A 319 -43.05 -18.89 13.22
C SER A 319 -42.86 -18.61 14.69
N TRP A 320 -43.32 -19.54 15.52
CA TRP A 320 -43.15 -19.50 16.96
C TRP A 320 -43.22 -20.92 17.53
N SER A 321 -42.53 -21.19 18.63
CA SER A 321 -42.51 -22.52 19.24
C SER A 321 -43.92 -23.10 19.43
N THR A 322 -44.07 -24.41 19.21
CA THR A 322 -45.36 -25.11 19.33
C THR A 322 -46.00 -24.86 20.69
N SER A 323 -47.28 -24.48 20.67
CA SER A 323 -48.05 -24.11 21.88
C SER A 323 -47.50 -22.91 22.65
N GLY A 324 -46.50 -22.20 22.11
CA GLY A 324 -45.97 -20.98 22.68
C GLY A 324 -46.96 -19.82 22.55
N VAL A 325 -46.97 -18.96 23.56
CA VAL A 325 -47.81 -17.75 23.60
C VAL A 325 -46.92 -16.56 23.90
N ILE A 326 -46.90 -15.58 22.99
CA ILE A 326 -46.33 -14.27 23.27
C ILE A 326 -47.39 -13.46 24.02
N GLN A 327 -47.22 -13.33 25.33
CA GLN A 327 -48.17 -12.62 26.19
C GLN A 327 -48.13 -11.11 25.96
N VAL A 328 -49.23 -10.43 26.28
CA VAL A 328 -49.24 -8.95 26.37
C VAL A 328 -48.22 -8.52 27.42
N GLY A 329 -47.37 -7.55 27.07
CA GLY A 329 -46.25 -7.09 27.88
C GLY A 329 -44.93 -7.82 27.63
N ASN A 330 -44.93 -8.99 26.97
CA ASN A 330 -43.68 -9.65 26.58
C ASN A 330 -42.98 -8.86 25.48
N VAL A 331 -41.64 -8.87 25.53
CA VAL A 331 -40.78 -8.21 24.54
C VAL A 331 -40.20 -9.26 23.60
N LEU A 332 -40.65 -9.26 22.35
CA LEU A 332 -40.04 -10.00 21.26
C LEU A 332 -38.71 -9.35 20.87
N ARG A 333 -37.63 -10.13 20.82
CA ARG A 333 -36.28 -9.68 20.50
C ARG A 333 -35.74 -10.44 19.31
N PHE A 334 -35.15 -9.73 18.35
CA PHE A 334 -34.47 -10.34 17.23
C PHE A 334 -33.31 -9.45 16.76
N SER A 335 -32.31 -10.08 16.14
CA SER A 335 -31.14 -9.39 15.60
C SER A 335 -30.75 -10.02 14.28
N ALA A 336 -30.27 -9.22 13.34
CA ALA A 336 -29.81 -9.69 12.05
C ALA A 336 -28.51 -9.01 11.64
N CYS A 337 -27.71 -9.70 10.84
CA CYS A 337 -26.52 -9.17 10.19
C CYS A 337 -26.55 -9.58 8.72
N PHE A 338 -26.43 -8.62 7.80
CA PHE A 338 -26.53 -8.86 6.36
C PHE A 338 -25.70 -7.84 5.57
N VAL A 339 -25.51 -8.12 4.30
CA VAL A 339 -24.85 -7.22 3.33
C VAL A 339 -25.90 -6.26 2.73
N LEU A 340 -25.54 -4.98 2.65
CA LEU A 340 -26.32 -3.88 2.05
C LEU A 340 -26.10 -3.75 0.54
#